data_AF-A0A957GEM2-F1
#
_entry.id   AF-A0A957GEM2-F1
#
_cell.length_a   1.000
_cell.length_b   1.000
_cell.length_c   1.000
_cell.angle_alpha   90.00
_cell.angle_beta   90.00
_cell.angle_gamma   90.00
#
_symmetry.space_group_name_H-M   'P 1'
#
loop_
_entity.id
_entity.type
_entity.pdbx_description
1 polymer ?
#
loop_
_entity_poly.entity_id
_entity_poly.type
_entity_poly.pdbx_seq_one_letter_code
_entity_poly.pdbx_strand_id
1 'polypeptide(L)'
;MDPAGAGRKTALLLALLMALLVMSAPAGTPSSALSSAADLDLYPWVYARAPAGARADDGVRVILVGDVLLGRGVNPAGDPLGAVAGWLASADLTVGNLEGFITADSTGLAPAGGGPGEPIYLPMPATAVATLRRAGFDLVGLANNHSLDGGEAGLRETVARLEAGGLAAVGLVGHDPLIREVRGVRLAFLAFNAIPPAPVQPLALEPQFWDAAGAVAAVAAARAQADAVIVLLHWGYEDEPRPDPAQVRMGQSLLAAGADLVVGHHPHVVQPVVADGGGVVAYSLGNFVFDQPHEGLALLAEFDGAGLRGVQLLPVQAGVRPRLLSPAEAEPLLARVLPPLPRLGFACDGAGCVPSERPAGGGSGRFSSGQIDLTGDGVPEVVQLVGEGVTVYAGGEAVWRSPAGWRVVDVALGDPNDDGRYEMMLAIWRADGAGYERSQPYMVGYRGGRYDLMWGGRPVGDPIQELALGDVDGDGIEELIVIEELADGSAQAVSVWQWQGWTFGLQWRSVVGCYQDLVFAAGAFAVAACR
;
A
#
# COMPACT_ATOMS: atom_id res chain seq x y z
N MET A 1 -69.91 31.57 -42.42
CA MET A 1 -69.99 32.18 -41.07
C MET A 1 -70.13 31.02 -40.12
N ASP A 2 -69.09 30.82 -39.31
CA ASP A 2 -68.65 29.53 -38.74
C ASP A 2 -69.71 28.68 -38.04
N PRO A 3 -69.81 27.40 -38.44
CA PRO A 3 -70.23 26.31 -37.59
C PRO A 3 -69.11 25.27 -37.42
N ALA A 4 -68.95 24.78 -36.18
CA ALA A 4 -68.63 23.39 -35.81
C ALA A 4 -67.71 23.40 -34.57
N GLY A 5 -68.06 22.74 -33.46
CA GLY A 5 -69.01 21.65 -33.34
C GLY A 5 -68.30 20.47 -32.70
N ALA A 6 -68.70 20.21 -31.46
CA ALA A 6 -68.30 19.09 -30.63
C ALA A 6 -68.23 17.73 -31.36
N GLY A 7 -67.21 16.95 -31.01
CA GLY A 7 -67.11 15.52 -31.26
C GLY A 7 -66.71 14.77 -29.98
N ARG A 8 -67.66 14.63 -29.04
CA ARG A 8 -67.63 13.63 -27.96
C ARG A 8 -68.45 12.41 -28.41
N LYS A 9 -67.94 11.22 -28.08
CA LYS A 9 -68.55 9.87 -27.94
C LYS A 9 -67.49 8.89 -28.48
N THR A 10 -67.00 7.85 -27.79
CA THR A 10 -67.50 6.94 -26.75
C THR A 10 -66.27 6.06 -26.41
N ALA A 11 -65.92 5.69 -25.18
CA ALA A 11 -66.59 4.63 -24.43
C ALA A 11 -66.00 4.52 -23.00
N LEU A 12 -66.89 4.33 -22.02
CA LEU A 12 -66.63 3.69 -20.74
C LEU A 12 -66.06 2.28 -20.95
N LEU A 13 -65.00 1.89 -20.22
CA LEU A 13 -64.92 0.70 -19.35
C LEU A 13 -63.45 0.42 -18.94
N LEU A 14 -63.28 -0.13 -17.74
CA LEU A 14 -62.06 -0.75 -17.18
C LEU A 14 -60.91 0.18 -16.74
N ALA A 15 -61.09 0.79 -15.56
CA ALA A 15 -59.99 0.91 -14.60
C ALA A 15 -59.92 -0.42 -13.83
N LEU A 16 -59.27 -1.41 -14.45
CA LEU A 16 -58.98 -2.71 -13.86
C LEU A 16 -57.56 -2.69 -13.28
N LEU A 17 -57.45 -3.31 -12.10
CA LEU A 17 -56.23 -3.77 -11.43
C LEU A 17 -54.99 -3.86 -12.33
N MET A 18 -53.97 -3.06 -12.01
CA MET A 18 -52.60 -3.57 -11.99
C MET A 18 -51.95 -3.12 -10.68
N ALA A 19 -52.04 -4.01 -9.70
CA ALA A 19 -51.10 -4.06 -8.60
C ALA A 19 -49.71 -4.22 -9.22
N LEU A 20 -48.93 -3.14 -9.23
CA LEU A 20 -47.48 -3.28 -9.42
C LEU A 20 -46.94 -4.03 -8.20
N LEU A 21 -46.50 -5.25 -8.43
CA LEU A 21 -45.45 -5.87 -7.63
C LEU A 21 -44.21 -4.96 -7.73
N VAL A 22 -44.09 -4.03 -6.78
CA VAL A 22 -42.77 -3.57 -6.36
C VAL A 22 -42.26 -4.70 -5.48
N MET A 23 -41.43 -5.58 -6.06
CA MET A 23 -40.61 -6.47 -5.25
C MET A 23 -39.70 -5.57 -4.42
N SER A 24 -40.05 -5.45 -3.14
CA SER A 24 -39.17 -4.98 -2.09
C SER A 24 -37.90 -5.81 -2.15
N ALA A 25 -36.83 -5.23 -2.71
CA ALA A 25 -35.48 -5.72 -2.46
C ALA A 25 -35.31 -5.80 -0.93
N PRO A 26 -34.79 -6.91 -0.39
CA PRO A 26 -34.51 -6.96 1.03
C PRO A 26 -33.51 -5.82 1.29
N ALA A 27 -33.86 -4.96 2.24
CA ALA A 27 -32.93 -3.98 2.79
C ALA A 27 -31.66 -4.76 3.15
N GLY A 28 -30.59 -4.50 2.39
CA GLY A 28 -29.28 -5.07 2.68
C GLY A 28 -29.00 -4.80 4.15
N THR A 29 -28.75 -5.88 4.89
CA THR A 29 -28.27 -5.81 6.26
C THR A 29 -27.18 -4.75 6.32
N PRO A 30 -27.24 -3.77 7.24
CA PRO A 30 -26.15 -2.83 7.41
C PRO A 30 -24.90 -3.66 7.64
N SER A 31 -23.91 -3.48 6.76
CA SER A 31 -22.58 -4.07 6.89
C SER A 31 -22.13 -3.81 8.32
N SER A 32 -22.04 -4.89 9.09
CA SER A 32 -21.61 -4.86 10.48
C SER A 32 -20.27 -4.13 10.53
N ALA A 33 -20.22 -3.06 11.33
CA ALA A 33 -19.00 -2.32 11.61
C ALA A 33 -17.82 -3.28 11.82
N LEU A 34 -16.80 -3.15 10.97
CA LEU A 34 -15.50 -3.79 11.13
C LEU A 34 -14.93 -3.35 12.48
N SER A 35 -15.12 -4.19 13.51
CA SER A 35 -14.64 -3.96 14.88
C SER A 35 -13.52 -4.93 15.28
N SER A 36 -12.94 -5.65 14.31
CA SER A 36 -11.60 -6.23 14.45
C SER A 36 -10.59 -5.25 13.89
N ALA A 37 -9.33 -5.29 14.35
CA ALA A 37 -8.21 -4.72 13.62
C ALA A 37 -8.41 -5.07 12.13
N ALA A 38 -8.41 -4.06 11.26
CA ALA A 38 -8.46 -4.32 9.83
C ALA A 38 -7.36 -5.33 9.50
N ASP A 39 -7.65 -6.28 8.61
CA ASP A 39 -6.62 -7.20 8.13
C ASP A 39 -5.64 -6.40 7.28
N LEU A 40 -4.63 -5.83 7.94
CA LEU A 40 -3.66 -4.98 7.30
C LEU A 40 -2.80 -5.80 6.33
N ASP A 41 -2.73 -7.13 6.47
CA ASP A 41 -1.92 -7.99 5.60
C ASP A 41 -2.40 -7.99 4.13
N LEU A 42 -3.60 -7.47 3.85
CA LEU A 42 -4.15 -7.30 2.50
C LEU A 42 -3.51 -6.17 1.69
N TYR A 43 -2.72 -5.29 2.30
CA TYR A 43 -2.13 -4.13 1.63
C TYR A 43 -0.66 -4.35 1.23
N PRO A 44 -0.18 -3.68 0.17
CA PRO A 44 1.15 -3.96 -0.36
C PRO A 44 2.26 -3.47 0.56
N TRP A 45 3.30 -4.29 0.66
CA TRP A 45 4.59 -3.90 1.24
C TRP A 45 5.41 -3.19 0.15
N VAL A 46 5.82 -1.95 0.42
CA VAL A 46 6.69 -1.16 -0.48
C VAL A 46 8.18 -1.39 -0.21
N TYR A 47 8.51 -1.90 0.97
CA TYR A 47 9.86 -2.22 1.40
C TYR A 47 9.82 -3.44 2.32
N ALA A 48 10.78 -4.34 2.15
CA ALA A 48 11.06 -5.44 3.06
C ALA A 48 12.55 -5.80 2.98
N ARG A 49 13.24 -5.84 4.11
CA ARG A 49 14.68 -6.15 4.17
C ARG A 49 15.00 -7.65 4.00
N ALA A 50 13.99 -8.52 4.11
CA ALA A 50 14.08 -9.96 3.88
C ALA A 50 12.71 -10.52 3.41
N PRO A 51 12.67 -11.68 2.73
CA PRO A 51 11.42 -12.29 2.27
C PRO A 51 10.47 -12.55 3.45
N ALA A 52 9.17 -12.32 3.24
CA ALA A 52 8.13 -12.30 4.27
C ALA A 52 7.91 -13.61 5.06
N GLY A 53 8.75 -14.65 4.87
CA GLY A 53 8.62 -15.99 5.44
C GLY A 53 9.09 -16.16 6.90
N ALA A 54 9.66 -15.13 7.53
CA ALA A 54 10.04 -15.20 8.94
C ALA A 54 9.89 -13.83 9.63
N ARG A 55 8.67 -13.30 9.69
CA ARG A 55 8.35 -12.20 10.63
C ARG A 55 8.32 -12.76 12.04
N ALA A 56 9.49 -12.82 12.69
CA ALA A 56 9.56 -13.09 14.12
C ALA A 56 8.82 -11.98 14.90
N ASP A 57 8.26 -12.34 16.05
CA ASP A 57 7.53 -11.47 16.99
C ASP A 57 8.48 -10.54 17.78
N ASP A 58 9.60 -10.15 17.18
CA ASP A 58 10.66 -9.34 17.80
C ASP A 58 10.73 -7.90 17.24
N GLY A 59 9.86 -7.56 16.28
CA GLY A 59 9.80 -6.23 15.68
C GLY A 59 8.88 -5.25 16.42
N VAL A 60 9.17 -3.96 16.27
CA VAL A 60 8.31 -2.84 16.67
C VAL A 60 7.50 -2.38 15.47
N ARG A 61 6.19 -2.25 15.65
CA ARG A 61 5.27 -1.70 14.65
C ARG A 61 4.94 -0.26 14.96
N VAL A 62 5.14 0.61 13.98
CA VAL A 62 4.80 2.03 14.07
C VAL A 62 3.85 2.38 12.94
N ILE A 63 2.69 2.94 13.28
CA ILE A 63 1.80 3.55 12.30
C ILE A 63 2.11 5.03 12.20
N LEU A 64 2.33 5.51 10.97
CA LEU A 64 2.53 6.93 10.67
C LEU A 64 1.39 7.41 9.78
N VAL A 65 0.68 8.44 10.21
CA VAL A 65 -0.45 9.01 9.46
C VAL A 65 -0.10 10.39 8.91
N GLY A 66 -0.85 10.82 7.89
CA GLY A 66 -0.76 12.17 7.32
C GLY A 66 -1.23 13.29 8.25
N ASP A 67 -1.59 14.42 7.66
CA ASP A 67 -1.87 15.66 8.39
C ASP A 67 -3.14 15.56 9.24
N VAL A 68 -3.05 16.03 10.49
CA VAL A 68 -4.08 15.92 11.52
C VAL A 68 -4.53 17.31 11.96
N LEU A 69 -5.77 17.64 11.64
CA LEU A 69 -6.49 18.83 12.10
C LEU A 69 -7.81 18.42 12.77
N LEU A 70 -7.94 18.69 14.07
CA LEU A 70 -9.17 18.45 14.86
C LEU A 70 -9.98 19.73 15.10
N GLY A 71 -9.63 20.81 14.39
CA GLY A 71 -10.29 22.11 14.43
C GLY A 71 -11.37 22.23 13.35
N ARG A 72 -11.80 23.47 13.07
CA ARG A 72 -12.71 23.81 11.95
C ARG A 72 -13.90 22.86 11.82
N GLY A 73 -14.17 22.31 10.62
CA GLY A 73 -15.27 21.39 10.34
C GLY A 73 -15.16 20.03 11.02
N VAL A 74 -14.01 19.68 11.61
CA VAL A 74 -13.78 18.41 12.31
C VAL A 74 -14.26 18.48 13.77
N ASN A 75 -14.03 19.60 14.46
CA ASN A 75 -14.44 19.79 15.86
C ASN A 75 -15.92 19.43 16.15
N PRO A 76 -16.92 19.87 15.36
CA PRO A 76 -18.32 19.54 15.64
C PRO A 76 -18.69 18.07 15.36
N ALA A 77 -17.79 17.26 14.78
CA ALA A 77 -18.09 15.90 14.35
C ALA A 77 -18.19 14.86 15.48
N GLY A 78 -17.86 15.24 16.72
CA GLY A 78 -17.92 14.37 17.89
C GLY A 78 -16.71 13.44 18.00
N ASP A 79 -16.80 12.24 17.41
CA ASP A 79 -15.72 11.24 17.41
C ASP A 79 -15.13 11.03 16.00
N PRO A 80 -14.28 11.94 15.51
CA PRO A 80 -13.78 11.90 14.14
C PRO A 80 -12.90 10.67 13.85
N LEU A 81 -12.17 10.18 14.86
CA LEU A 81 -11.19 9.09 14.69
C LEU A 81 -11.71 7.70 15.10
N GLY A 82 -12.98 7.59 15.52
CA GLY A 82 -13.53 6.33 16.04
C GLY A 82 -13.46 5.16 15.05
N ALA A 83 -13.62 5.43 13.74
CA ALA A 83 -13.57 4.41 12.70
C ALA A 83 -12.16 3.87 12.41
N VAL A 84 -11.12 4.61 12.78
CA VAL A 84 -9.71 4.24 12.54
C VAL A 84 -8.98 3.79 13.80
N ALA A 85 -9.51 4.13 14.99
CA ALA A 85 -8.91 3.82 16.28
C ALA A 85 -8.48 2.36 16.45
N GLY A 86 -9.28 1.41 15.94
CA GLY A 86 -9.01 -0.02 16.09
C GLY A 86 -7.73 -0.50 15.42
N TRP A 87 -7.42 -0.02 14.22
CA TRP A 87 -6.19 -0.42 13.51
C TRP A 87 -5.00 0.45 13.88
N LEU A 88 -5.21 1.73 14.22
CA LEU A 88 -4.15 2.58 14.80
C LEU A 88 -3.59 1.97 16.09
N ALA A 89 -4.47 1.59 17.02
CA ALA A 89 -4.07 0.99 18.31
C ALA A 89 -3.52 -0.44 18.20
N SER A 90 -3.44 -1.01 16.99
CA SER A 90 -2.85 -2.34 16.78
C SER A 90 -1.32 -2.30 16.67
N ALA A 91 -0.75 -1.13 16.40
CA ALA A 91 0.70 -0.90 16.40
C ALA A 91 1.23 -0.57 17.80
N ASP A 92 2.55 -0.70 18.01
CA ASP A 92 3.19 -0.35 19.28
C ASP A 92 3.28 1.17 19.47
N LEU A 93 3.35 1.93 18.36
CA LEU A 93 3.29 3.39 18.34
C LEU A 93 2.43 3.90 17.19
N THR A 94 1.62 4.94 17.43
CA THR A 94 1.01 5.76 16.36
C THR A 94 1.55 7.19 16.39
N VAL A 95 1.95 7.67 15.20
CA VAL A 95 2.58 8.97 14.96
C VAL A 95 1.80 9.75 13.90
N GLY A 96 1.63 11.07 14.07
CA GLY A 96 1.08 11.93 13.02
C GLY A 96 1.63 13.37 13.07
N ASN A 97 1.36 14.15 12.02
CA ASN A 97 1.66 15.59 12.00
C ASN A 97 0.45 16.38 12.52
N LEU A 98 0.60 17.06 13.66
CA LEU A 98 -0.48 17.87 14.24
C LEU A 98 -0.39 19.29 13.66
N GLU A 99 -1.20 19.57 12.64
CA GLU A 99 -1.09 20.78 11.84
C GLU A 99 -2.00 21.89 12.37
N GLY A 100 -1.49 22.59 13.38
CA GLY A 100 -2.20 23.63 14.10
C GLY A 100 -1.77 23.69 15.56
N PHE A 101 -2.61 24.25 16.41
CA PHE A 101 -2.33 24.42 17.83
C PHE A 101 -3.57 24.20 18.68
N ILE A 102 -3.37 23.75 19.92
CA ILE A 102 -4.44 23.43 20.86
C ILE A 102 -4.61 24.60 21.83
N THR A 103 -5.81 25.14 21.91
CA THR A 103 -6.16 26.23 22.83
C THR A 103 -7.50 25.95 23.53
N ALA A 104 -7.62 26.39 24.79
CA ALA A 104 -8.93 26.44 25.47
C ALA A 104 -9.79 27.62 25.01
N ASP A 105 -9.17 28.66 24.44
CA ASP A 105 -9.84 29.87 24.00
C ASP A 105 -9.37 30.24 22.59
N SER A 106 -10.26 30.06 21.62
CA SER A 106 -10.06 30.51 20.25
C SER A 106 -10.80 31.81 19.94
N THR A 107 -11.36 32.49 20.96
CA THR A 107 -12.08 33.74 20.76
C THR A 107 -11.13 34.83 20.24
N GLY A 108 -11.55 35.55 19.21
CA GLY A 108 -10.72 36.56 18.55
C GLY A 108 -9.74 36.04 17.49
N LEU A 109 -9.54 34.72 17.41
CA LEU A 109 -8.95 34.09 16.24
C LEU A 109 -10.05 33.99 15.18
N ALA A 110 -10.12 34.96 14.27
CA ALA A 110 -10.96 34.78 13.10
C ALA A 110 -10.39 33.58 12.31
N PRO A 111 -11.21 32.58 11.93
CA PRO A 111 -10.87 31.80 10.76
C PRO A 111 -10.87 32.82 9.62
N ALA A 112 -9.69 33.27 9.18
CA ALA A 112 -9.62 34.25 8.12
C ALA A 112 -10.37 33.67 6.92
N GLY A 113 -11.33 34.47 6.45
CA GLY A 113 -12.23 34.09 5.37
C GLY A 113 -11.50 34.16 4.04
N GLY A 114 -10.54 33.26 3.80
CA GLY A 114 -10.05 32.84 2.49
C GLY A 114 -9.75 33.95 1.48
N GLY A 115 -9.47 35.17 1.93
CA GLY A 115 -9.10 36.28 1.08
C GLY A 115 -7.65 36.13 0.64
N PRO A 116 -7.29 36.53 -0.60
CA PRO A 116 -5.89 36.58 -1.02
C PRO A 116 -5.08 37.45 -0.04
N GLY A 117 -4.16 36.82 0.70
CA GLY A 117 -3.24 37.50 1.62
C GLY A 117 -3.67 37.58 3.09
N GLU A 118 -4.77 36.96 3.49
CA GLU A 118 -5.12 36.82 4.93
C GLU A 118 -4.50 35.54 5.52
N PRO A 119 -3.88 35.60 6.72
CA PRO A 119 -3.31 34.42 7.37
C PRO A 119 -4.40 33.45 7.85
N ILE A 120 -4.26 32.17 7.49
CA ILE A 120 -5.14 31.09 7.95
C ILE A 120 -4.61 30.57 9.28
N TYR A 121 -5.45 30.61 10.32
CA TYR A 121 -5.15 30.03 11.63
C TYR A 121 -5.90 28.71 11.84
N LEU A 122 -5.23 27.72 12.41
CA LEU A 122 -5.77 26.38 12.67
C LEU A 122 -5.87 26.03 14.17
N PRO A 123 -6.73 26.74 14.95
CA PRO A 123 -6.95 26.40 16.35
C PRO A 123 -7.74 25.10 16.50
N MET A 124 -7.33 24.29 17.47
CA MET A 124 -7.98 23.05 17.88
C MET A 124 -8.46 23.15 19.32
N PRO A 125 -9.59 22.51 19.67
CA PRO A 125 -10.11 22.53 21.03
C PRO A 125 -9.21 21.72 21.97
N ALA A 126 -9.21 22.05 23.26
CA ALA A 126 -8.53 21.26 24.28
C ALA A 126 -8.92 19.76 24.30
N THR A 127 -10.12 19.42 23.81
CA THR A 127 -10.59 18.03 23.66
C THR A 127 -9.81 17.23 22.61
N ALA A 128 -9.05 17.89 21.72
CA ALA A 128 -8.23 17.24 20.69
C ALA A 128 -7.27 16.20 21.29
N VAL A 129 -6.64 16.51 22.42
CA VAL A 129 -5.72 15.59 23.14
C VAL A 129 -6.42 14.28 23.51
N ALA A 130 -7.62 14.36 24.06
CA ALA A 130 -8.40 13.18 24.45
C ALA A 130 -8.87 12.38 23.23
N THR A 131 -9.18 13.07 22.12
CA THR A 131 -9.53 12.42 20.84
C THR A 131 -8.35 11.65 20.25
N LEU A 132 -7.16 12.26 20.20
CA LEU A 132 -5.93 11.61 19.75
C LEU A 132 -5.58 10.40 20.60
N ARG A 133 -5.61 10.54 21.95
CA ARG A 133 -5.32 9.41 22.84
C ARG A 133 -6.27 8.25 22.68
N ARG A 134 -7.57 8.52 22.58
CA ARG A 134 -8.57 7.46 22.41
C ARG A 134 -8.40 6.72 21.08
N ALA A 135 -7.90 7.41 20.06
CA ALA A 135 -7.59 6.83 18.76
C ALA A 135 -6.27 6.04 18.73
N GLY A 136 -5.46 6.10 19.79
CA GLY A 136 -4.20 5.36 19.90
C GLY A 136 -2.93 6.15 19.57
N PHE A 137 -2.98 7.48 19.48
CA PHE A 137 -1.78 8.30 19.20
C PHE A 137 -0.82 8.39 20.38
N ASP A 138 0.45 8.16 20.10
CA ASP A 138 1.54 8.22 21.08
C ASP A 138 2.39 9.47 20.95
N LEU A 139 2.61 9.92 19.71
CA LEU A 139 3.52 10.99 19.36
C LEU A 139 2.96 11.86 18.23
N VAL A 140 3.21 13.16 18.30
CA VAL A 140 2.87 14.09 17.21
C VAL A 140 4.06 14.97 16.82
N GLY A 141 4.22 15.21 15.53
CA GLY A 141 5.10 16.24 14.99
C GLY A 141 4.46 17.62 15.08
N LEU A 142 5.24 18.60 15.54
CA LEU A 142 4.88 20.02 15.62
C LEU A 142 5.80 20.92 14.76
N ALA A 143 6.71 20.34 13.99
CA ALA A 143 7.51 21.12 13.04
C ALA A 143 6.72 21.35 11.75
N ASN A 144 5.74 22.26 11.79
CA ASN A 144 4.95 22.68 10.64
C ASN A 144 4.65 24.19 10.68
N ASN A 145 4.18 24.73 9.57
CA ASN A 145 3.87 26.15 9.38
C ASN A 145 2.76 26.67 10.29
N HIS A 146 1.86 25.81 10.78
CA HIS A 146 0.70 26.17 11.60
C HIS A 146 0.92 26.05 13.13
N SER A 147 2.07 25.54 13.57
CA SER A 147 2.35 25.35 14.99
C SER A 147 2.56 26.66 15.77
N LEU A 148 2.78 27.78 15.07
CA LEU A 148 2.91 29.12 15.63
C LEU A 148 1.71 30.03 15.37
N ASP A 149 0.59 29.50 14.89
CA ASP A 149 -0.63 30.28 14.63
C ASP A 149 -1.15 30.98 15.90
N GLY A 150 -1.01 30.33 17.07
CA GLY A 150 -1.30 30.91 18.39
C GLY A 150 -0.13 31.66 19.03
N GLY A 151 0.94 31.91 18.28
CA GLY A 151 2.22 32.39 18.76
C GLY A 151 2.88 31.43 19.77
N GLU A 152 3.90 31.93 20.46
CA GLU A 152 4.66 31.14 21.43
C GLU A 152 3.80 30.63 22.60
N ALA A 153 2.82 31.43 23.02
CA ALA A 153 1.88 31.04 24.07
C ALA A 153 1.02 29.84 23.64
N GLY A 154 0.50 29.86 22.41
CA GLY A 154 -0.27 28.75 21.85
C GLY A 154 0.56 27.47 21.68
N LEU A 155 1.82 27.59 21.25
CA LEU A 155 2.73 26.45 21.17
C LEU A 155 3.03 25.85 22.54
N ARG A 156 3.36 26.69 23.55
CA ARG A 156 3.58 26.24 24.93
C ARG A 156 2.37 25.55 25.51
N GLU A 157 1.18 26.12 25.29
CA GLU A 157 -0.07 25.51 25.73
C GLU A 157 -0.31 24.16 25.05
N THR A 158 -0.05 24.07 23.74
CA THR A 158 -0.17 22.83 22.97
C THR A 158 0.73 21.74 23.55
N VAL A 159 2.02 22.02 23.75
CA VAL A 159 2.98 21.08 24.33
C VAL A 159 2.54 20.64 25.72
N ALA A 160 2.20 21.58 26.61
CA ALA A 160 1.78 21.26 27.97
C ALA A 160 0.52 20.37 28.01
N ARG A 161 -0.42 20.58 27.10
CA ARG A 161 -1.63 19.76 26.98
C ARG A 161 -1.35 18.37 26.43
N LEU A 162 -0.49 18.26 25.41
CA LEU A 162 -0.07 16.97 24.86
C LEU A 162 0.62 16.14 25.94
N GLU A 163 1.60 16.72 26.65
CA GLU A 163 2.32 16.06 27.75
C GLU A 163 1.39 15.63 28.88
N ALA A 164 0.47 16.51 29.31
CA ALA A 164 -0.52 16.17 30.34
C ALA A 164 -1.49 15.06 29.90
N GLY A 165 -1.74 14.93 28.59
CA GLY A 165 -2.47 13.82 28.00
C GLY A 165 -1.64 12.56 27.76
N GLY A 166 -0.32 12.63 27.96
CA GLY A 166 0.64 11.55 27.72
C GLY A 166 1.20 11.48 26.28
N LEU A 167 0.80 12.38 25.38
CA LEU A 167 1.37 12.44 24.02
C LEU A 167 2.74 13.10 24.05
N ALA A 168 3.69 12.49 23.34
CA ALA A 168 4.98 13.12 23.09
C ALA A 168 4.89 14.07 21.90
N ALA A 169 5.66 15.16 21.95
CA ALA A 169 5.84 16.07 20.83
C ALA A 169 7.27 15.99 20.29
N VAL A 170 7.43 16.08 18.98
CA VAL A 170 8.74 16.18 18.29
C VAL A 170 8.76 17.38 17.36
N GLY A 171 9.95 17.92 17.06
CA GLY A 171 10.09 19.08 16.16
C GLY A 171 9.99 20.43 16.86
N LEU A 172 10.23 20.45 18.17
CA LEU A 172 10.40 21.66 18.98
C LEU A 172 11.82 22.24 18.82
N VAL A 173 12.23 23.16 19.69
CA VAL A 173 13.51 23.89 19.62
C VAL A 173 14.74 22.97 19.53
N GLY A 174 15.67 23.32 18.64
CA GLY A 174 16.93 22.59 18.43
C GLY A 174 16.77 21.46 17.43
N HIS A 175 17.80 20.60 17.29
CA HIS A 175 17.76 19.44 16.41
C HIS A 175 17.88 18.11 17.17
N ASP A 176 17.49 18.12 18.45
CA ASP A 176 17.59 16.93 19.29
C ASP A 176 16.51 15.90 18.92
N PRO A 177 16.86 14.62 18.73
CA PRO A 177 15.90 13.58 18.46
C PRO A 177 15.10 13.23 19.73
N LEU A 178 13.82 12.89 19.56
CA LEU A 178 13.07 12.17 20.58
C LEU A 178 13.37 10.68 20.44
N ILE A 179 14.06 10.09 21.42
CA ILE A 179 14.36 8.65 21.42
C ILE A 179 13.32 7.89 22.27
N ARG A 180 12.71 6.86 21.68
CA ARG A 180 11.80 5.94 22.36
C ARG A 180 12.32 4.51 22.21
N GLU A 181 12.50 3.83 23.34
CA GLU A 181 12.78 2.41 23.37
C GLU A 181 11.48 1.63 23.50
N VAL A 182 11.19 0.78 22.53
CA VAL A 182 9.99 -0.05 22.47
C VAL A 182 10.42 -1.47 22.14
N ARG A 183 10.00 -2.45 22.94
CA ARG A 183 10.39 -3.87 22.78
C ARG A 183 11.92 -4.08 22.62
N GLY A 184 12.74 -3.23 23.24
CA GLY A 184 14.21 -3.30 23.15
C GLY A 184 14.82 -2.67 21.90
N VAL A 185 14.03 -2.02 21.04
CA VAL A 185 14.48 -1.27 19.86
C VAL A 185 14.38 0.22 20.14
N ARG A 186 15.47 0.96 19.93
CA ARG A 186 15.53 2.42 20.09
C ARG A 186 15.18 3.10 18.77
N LEU A 187 14.07 3.81 18.76
CA LEU A 187 13.60 4.62 17.63
C LEU A 187 13.87 6.09 17.91
N ALA A 188 14.62 6.76 17.04
CA ALA A 188 14.80 8.20 17.06
C ALA A 188 13.80 8.87 16.12
N PHE A 189 13.06 9.85 16.63
CA PHE A 189 12.15 10.69 15.85
C PHE A 189 12.73 12.10 15.77
N LEU A 190 12.82 12.64 14.55
CA LEU A 190 13.12 14.04 14.28
C LEU A 190 11.97 14.64 13.48
N ALA A 191 11.74 15.94 13.63
CA ALA A 191 10.77 16.64 12.79
C ALA A 191 11.26 18.03 12.40
N PHE A 192 11.06 18.40 11.14
CA PHE A 192 11.54 19.66 10.57
C PHE A 192 10.47 20.34 9.71
N ASN A 193 10.52 21.67 9.66
CA ASN A 193 9.65 22.48 8.81
C ASN A 193 10.45 23.21 7.72
N ALA A 194 10.18 22.88 6.46
CA ALA A 194 10.71 23.56 5.28
C ALA A 194 9.82 24.70 4.77
N ILE A 195 8.63 24.87 5.35
CA ILE A 195 7.62 25.85 4.94
C ILE A 195 7.68 27.06 5.88
N PRO A 196 7.97 28.26 5.36
CA PRO A 196 7.95 29.47 6.18
C PRO A 196 6.59 29.61 6.88
N PRO A 197 6.55 29.86 8.20
CA PRO A 197 5.28 30.18 8.85
C PRO A 197 4.74 31.51 8.31
N ALA A 198 3.46 31.79 8.56
CA ALA A 198 2.95 33.15 8.46
C ALA A 198 3.87 34.10 9.25
N PRO A 199 4.05 35.38 8.85
CA PRO A 199 5.04 36.26 9.47
C PRO A 199 4.80 36.41 10.99
N VAL A 200 5.60 35.69 11.78
CA VAL A 200 5.72 35.82 13.24
C VAL A 200 7.05 36.50 13.57
N GLN A 201 7.05 37.31 14.63
CA GLN A 201 8.30 37.86 15.19
C GLN A 201 9.15 36.71 15.78
N PRO A 202 10.48 36.86 15.92
CA PRO A 202 11.32 35.82 16.51
C PRO A 202 10.85 35.46 17.94
N LEU A 203 10.59 34.18 18.19
CA LEU A 203 10.10 33.63 19.45
C LEU A 203 11.18 32.79 20.16
N ALA A 204 11.03 32.57 21.47
CA ALA A 204 12.00 31.76 22.24
C ALA A 204 11.73 30.24 22.13
N LEU A 205 10.51 29.85 21.77
CA LEU A 205 10.15 28.51 21.32
C LEU A 205 9.69 28.61 19.87
N GLU A 206 10.49 28.10 18.95
CA GLU A 206 10.14 28.03 17.53
C GLU A 206 10.19 26.56 17.09
N PRO A 207 9.18 26.09 16.34
CA PRO A 207 9.29 24.85 15.58
C PRO A 207 10.51 24.91 14.68
N GLN A 208 11.16 23.77 14.43
CA GLN A 208 12.44 23.74 13.70
C GLN A 208 12.31 24.38 12.32
N PHE A 209 12.93 25.54 12.12
CA PHE A 209 13.02 26.20 10.82
C PHE A 209 14.03 25.52 9.91
N TRP A 210 13.82 25.72 8.62
CA TRP A 210 14.56 25.06 7.57
C TRP A 210 16.06 25.39 7.58
N ASP A 211 16.85 24.48 8.14
CA ASP A 211 18.29 24.37 7.92
C ASP A 211 18.58 22.99 7.36
N ALA A 212 18.74 22.92 6.04
CA ALA A 212 19.01 21.68 5.34
C ALA A 212 20.29 20.98 5.83
N ALA A 213 21.35 21.75 6.12
CA ALA A 213 22.62 21.19 6.58
C ALA A 213 22.53 20.74 8.04
N GLY A 214 21.88 21.54 8.88
CA GLY A 214 21.57 21.18 10.27
C GLY A 214 20.73 19.91 10.39
N ALA A 215 19.70 19.77 9.56
CA ALA A 215 18.85 18.57 9.52
C ALA A 215 19.63 17.30 9.16
N VAL A 216 20.48 17.36 8.13
CA VAL A 216 21.36 16.25 7.75
C VAL A 216 22.33 15.88 8.87
N ALA A 217 22.95 16.87 9.51
CA ALA A 217 23.85 16.65 10.63
C ALA A 217 23.13 16.03 11.84
N ALA A 218 21.90 16.45 12.11
CA ALA A 218 21.07 15.94 13.19
C ALA A 218 20.66 14.48 12.98
N VAL A 219 20.28 14.11 11.75
CA VAL A 219 20.00 12.72 11.38
C VAL A 219 21.23 11.84 11.59
N ALA A 220 22.40 12.29 11.13
CA ALA A 220 23.66 11.57 11.35
C ALA A 220 23.99 11.40 12.84
N ALA A 221 23.75 12.44 13.66
CA ALA A 221 23.94 12.38 15.10
C ALA A 221 22.92 11.45 15.80
N ALA A 222 21.68 11.41 15.33
CA ALA A 222 20.63 10.54 15.86
C ALA A 222 20.90 9.07 15.54
N ARG A 223 21.44 8.77 14.34
CA ARG A 223 21.82 7.40 13.94
C ARG A 223 22.86 6.77 14.87
N ALA A 224 23.71 7.58 15.50
CA ALA A 224 24.68 7.08 16.48
C ALA A 224 24.05 6.68 17.83
N GLN A 225 22.77 7.03 18.07
CA GLN A 225 22.10 6.92 19.36
C GLN A 225 20.90 5.97 19.34
N ALA A 226 20.43 5.57 18.15
CA ALA A 226 19.23 4.77 17.96
C ALA A 226 19.46 3.67 16.91
N ASP A 227 18.61 2.65 16.95
CA ASP A 227 18.68 1.51 16.04
C ASP A 227 17.95 1.82 14.71
N ALA A 228 16.93 2.69 14.76
CA ALA A 228 16.28 3.28 13.59
C ALA A 228 16.03 4.79 13.76
N VAL A 229 16.08 5.54 12.66
CA VAL A 229 15.84 6.98 12.60
C VAL A 229 14.67 7.29 11.67
N ILE A 230 13.64 7.92 12.22
CA ILE A 230 12.42 8.36 11.54
C ILE A 230 12.41 9.88 11.48
N VAL A 231 12.23 10.45 10.29
CA VAL A 231 12.19 11.89 10.06
C VAL A 231 10.81 12.30 9.55
N LEU A 232 10.11 13.16 10.29
CA LEU A 232 8.89 13.83 9.84
C LEU A 232 9.27 15.17 9.20
N LEU A 233 8.87 15.42 7.96
CA LEU A 233 9.31 16.60 7.22
C LEU A 233 8.14 17.32 6.56
N HIS A 234 7.90 18.55 6.99
CA HIS A 234 6.81 19.39 6.49
C HIS A 234 7.36 20.29 5.36
N TRP A 235 7.00 20.02 4.10
CA TRP A 235 7.70 20.55 2.91
C TRP A 235 6.90 20.49 1.60
N GLY A 236 7.45 21.05 0.52
CA GLY A 236 6.84 21.00 -0.81
C GLY A 236 5.79 22.09 -1.04
N TYR A 237 4.91 21.87 -2.01
CA TYR A 237 3.84 22.82 -2.36
C TYR A 237 2.47 22.19 -2.12
N GLU A 238 1.54 22.99 -1.58
CA GLU A 238 0.13 22.62 -1.41
C GLU A 238 -0.47 22.13 -2.75
N ASP A 239 -1.26 21.06 -2.68
CA ASP A 239 -2.01 20.46 -3.79
C ASP A 239 -1.18 19.94 -4.98
N GLU A 240 0.16 19.93 -4.90
CA GLU A 240 1.00 19.33 -5.95
C GLU A 240 1.16 17.81 -5.71
N PRO A 241 0.63 16.95 -6.59
CA PRO A 241 0.67 15.49 -6.42
C PRO A 241 2.04 14.87 -6.69
N ARG A 242 3.05 15.66 -7.08
CA ARG A 242 4.42 15.21 -7.36
C ARG A 242 5.44 15.96 -6.52
N PRO A 243 6.42 15.26 -5.94
CA PRO A 243 7.46 15.93 -5.18
C PRO A 243 8.29 16.81 -6.10
N ASP A 244 8.62 18.02 -5.63
CA ASP A 244 9.52 18.88 -6.36
C ASP A 244 10.98 18.38 -6.25
N PRO A 245 11.89 18.79 -7.16
CA PRO A 245 13.27 18.32 -7.14
C PRO A 245 14.04 18.56 -5.84
N ALA A 246 13.68 19.59 -5.06
CA ALA A 246 14.26 19.86 -3.74
C ALA A 246 13.80 18.84 -2.69
N GLN A 247 12.51 18.46 -2.68
CA GLN A 247 12.01 17.35 -1.85
C GLN A 247 12.79 16.07 -2.17
N VAL A 248 12.93 15.72 -3.45
CA VAL A 248 13.67 14.51 -3.88
C VAL A 248 15.12 14.51 -3.39
N ARG A 249 15.86 15.61 -3.64
CA ARG A 249 17.27 15.71 -3.20
C ARG A 249 17.42 15.67 -1.69
N MET A 250 16.51 16.31 -0.96
CA MET A 250 16.56 16.29 0.50
C MET A 250 16.22 14.90 1.04
N GLY A 251 15.17 14.24 0.56
CA GLY A 251 14.84 12.86 0.97
C GLY A 251 16.04 11.93 0.82
N GLN A 252 16.71 11.98 -0.33
CA GLN A 252 17.95 11.23 -0.58
C GLN A 252 19.08 11.62 0.38
N SER A 253 19.24 12.91 0.67
CA SER A 253 20.28 13.39 1.60
C SER A 253 20.05 12.92 3.04
N LEU A 254 18.79 12.85 3.49
CA LEU A 254 18.43 12.35 4.81
C LEU A 254 18.62 10.84 4.91
N LEU A 255 18.24 10.08 3.88
CA LEU A 255 18.55 8.64 3.82
C LEU A 255 20.06 8.40 3.86
N ALA A 256 20.84 9.13 3.06
CA ALA A 256 22.30 9.03 3.04
C ALA A 256 22.95 9.42 4.38
N ALA A 257 22.28 10.27 5.18
CA ALA A 257 22.73 10.64 6.52
C ALA A 257 22.41 9.58 7.60
N GLY A 258 21.59 8.57 7.27
CA GLY A 258 21.23 7.47 8.16
C GLY A 258 19.77 7.45 8.61
N ALA A 259 18.88 8.22 7.98
CA ALA A 259 17.44 8.03 8.16
C ALA A 259 17.00 6.70 7.55
N ASP A 260 16.20 5.92 8.27
CA ASP A 260 15.59 4.70 7.75
C ASP A 260 14.26 5.00 7.07
N LEU A 261 13.51 5.98 7.61
CA LEU A 261 12.21 6.40 7.08
C LEU A 261 12.07 7.93 7.11
N VAL A 262 11.79 8.52 5.96
CA VAL A 262 11.42 9.94 5.82
C VAL A 262 9.94 10.02 5.46
N VAL A 263 9.16 10.74 6.27
CA VAL A 263 7.70 10.89 6.12
C VAL A 263 7.37 12.36 5.91
N GLY A 264 6.85 12.66 4.73
CA GLY A 264 6.50 14.00 4.31
C GLY A 264 5.06 14.39 4.64
N HIS A 265 4.89 15.68 4.89
CA HIS A 265 3.66 16.40 5.26
C HIS A 265 3.61 17.75 4.53
N HIS A 266 2.46 18.44 4.55
CA HIS A 266 2.18 19.77 3.96
C HIS A 266 1.42 19.80 2.63
N PRO A 267 1.74 18.99 1.59
CA PRO A 267 1.05 19.13 0.31
C PRO A 267 -0.46 18.87 0.37
N HIS A 268 -0.98 18.33 1.48
CA HIS A 268 -2.37 17.90 1.69
C HIS A 268 -2.88 16.81 0.73
N VAL A 269 -2.09 16.46 -0.28
CA VAL A 269 -2.28 15.36 -1.23
C VAL A 269 -1.19 14.31 -1.07
N VAL A 270 -1.53 13.04 -1.33
CA VAL A 270 -0.56 11.94 -1.30
C VAL A 270 0.42 12.07 -2.47
N GLN A 271 1.71 12.00 -2.17
CA GLN A 271 2.81 11.94 -3.14
C GLN A 271 3.46 10.54 -3.14
N PRO A 272 4.32 10.20 -4.12
CA PRO A 272 4.90 8.87 -4.22
C PRO A 272 5.69 8.41 -2.99
N VAL A 273 5.77 7.08 -2.84
CA VAL A 273 6.61 6.39 -1.85
C VAL A 273 7.70 5.63 -2.57
N VAL A 274 8.95 5.95 -2.24
CA VAL A 274 10.15 5.40 -2.87
C VAL A 274 10.99 4.68 -1.83
N ALA A 275 11.42 3.47 -2.16
CA ALA A 275 12.41 2.72 -1.40
C ALA A 275 13.71 2.66 -2.24
N ASP A 276 14.87 2.75 -1.59
CA ASP A 276 16.19 2.78 -2.28
C ASP A 276 17.22 1.84 -1.61
N GLY A 277 16.80 0.63 -1.23
CA GLY A 277 17.65 -0.38 -0.55
C GLY A 277 18.13 -0.02 0.87
N GLY A 278 18.38 1.26 1.17
CA GLY A 278 18.85 1.79 2.45
C GLY A 278 17.79 2.48 3.32
N GLY A 279 16.56 2.61 2.82
CA GLY A 279 15.45 3.24 3.54
C GLY A 279 14.28 3.61 2.63
N VAL A 280 13.29 4.32 3.19
CA VAL A 280 12.06 4.71 2.50
C VAL A 280 11.81 6.22 2.63
N VAL A 281 11.38 6.86 1.54
CA VAL A 281 10.84 8.22 1.53
C VAL A 281 9.39 8.18 1.07
N ALA A 282 8.46 8.55 1.95
CA ALA A 282 7.09 8.89 1.58
C ALA A 282 7.01 10.42 1.46
N TYR A 283 6.97 10.96 0.24
CA TYR A 283 7.13 12.41 0.03
C TYR A 283 5.98 13.26 0.58
N SER A 284 4.78 12.70 0.65
CA SER A 284 3.64 13.28 1.34
C SER A 284 2.63 12.18 1.62
N LEU A 285 2.20 12.08 2.87
CA LEU A 285 1.08 11.22 3.26
C LEU A 285 -0.29 11.84 2.98
N GLY A 286 -0.34 13.11 2.57
CA GLY A 286 -1.58 13.87 2.44
C GLY A 286 -2.30 14.05 3.78
N ASN A 287 -3.58 14.37 3.72
CA ASN A 287 -4.40 14.51 4.92
C ASN A 287 -4.76 13.15 5.53
N PHE A 288 -4.83 13.08 6.86
CA PHE A 288 -5.45 11.95 7.57
C PHE A 288 -6.83 12.33 8.08
N VAL A 289 -6.90 13.29 9.02
CA VAL A 289 -8.17 13.88 9.47
C VAL A 289 -8.10 15.39 9.24
N PHE A 290 -8.97 15.89 8.37
CA PHE A 290 -9.00 17.29 7.96
C PHE A 290 -10.41 17.62 7.46
N ASP A 291 -10.81 18.89 7.44
CA ASP A 291 -12.13 19.27 6.92
C ASP A 291 -12.19 19.33 5.37
N GLN A 292 -11.08 19.00 4.70
CA GLN A 292 -10.98 18.86 3.26
C GLN A 292 -11.09 17.37 2.86
N PRO A 293 -11.94 17.01 1.87
CA PRO A 293 -12.12 15.63 1.44
C PRO A 293 -11.04 15.22 0.42
N HIS A 294 -9.83 14.91 0.88
CA HIS A 294 -8.74 14.39 0.05
C HIS A 294 -8.48 12.90 0.27
N GLU A 295 -7.64 12.33 -0.60
CA GLU A 295 -7.00 11.04 -0.34
C GLU A 295 -5.89 11.23 0.70
N GLY A 296 -5.69 10.21 1.52
CA GLY A 296 -4.62 10.13 2.50
C GLY A 296 -3.89 8.79 2.41
N LEU A 297 -2.73 8.73 3.04
CA LEU A 297 -1.94 7.53 3.20
C LEU A 297 -1.47 7.43 4.64
N ALA A 298 -1.58 6.24 5.23
CA ALA A 298 -0.84 5.88 6.42
C ALA A 298 0.22 4.84 6.05
N LEU A 299 1.25 4.73 6.87
CA LEU A 299 2.29 3.73 6.75
C LEU A 299 2.23 2.83 7.98
N LEU A 300 2.28 1.51 7.79
CA LEU A 300 2.70 0.59 8.85
C LEU A 300 4.17 0.26 8.61
N ALA A 301 5.04 0.78 9.47
CA ALA A 301 6.47 0.52 9.41
C ALA A 301 6.87 -0.47 10.51
N GLU A 302 7.69 -1.45 10.16
CA GLU A 302 8.27 -2.42 11.09
C GLU A 302 9.75 -2.15 11.28
N PHE A 303 10.21 -2.16 12.53
CA PHE A 303 11.60 -1.93 12.90
C PHE A 303 12.12 -3.03 13.81
N ASP A 304 13.42 -3.27 13.77
CA ASP A 304 14.15 -4.12 14.72
C ASP A 304 15.50 -3.50 15.08
N GLY A 305 16.36 -4.23 15.81
CA GLY A 305 17.68 -3.77 16.22
C GLY A 305 18.66 -3.46 15.08
N ALA A 306 18.32 -3.79 13.82
CA ALA A 306 19.11 -3.45 12.64
C ALA A 306 18.52 -2.29 11.81
N GLY A 307 17.37 -1.73 12.22
CA GLY A 307 16.72 -0.59 11.56
C GLY A 307 15.36 -0.96 10.96
N LEU A 308 14.98 -0.28 9.88
CA LEU A 308 13.73 -0.55 9.17
C LEU A 308 13.73 -1.96 8.55
N ARG A 309 12.67 -2.71 8.82
CA ARG A 309 12.44 -4.09 8.36
C ARG A 309 11.43 -4.15 7.23
N GLY A 310 10.39 -3.33 7.28
CA GLY A 310 9.37 -3.28 6.23
C GLY A 310 8.48 -2.06 6.33
N VAL A 311 7.89 -1.66 5.20
CA VAL A 311 6.88 -0.60 5.14
C VAL A 311 5.71 -1.09 4.32
N GLN A 312 4.51 -1.01 4.88
CA GLN A 312 3.25 -1.28 4.22
C GLN A 312 2.47 0.01 4.01
N LEU A 313 1.83 0.13 2.87
CA LEU A 313 0.99 1.28 2.52
C LEU A 313 -0.45 1.04 2.98
N LEU A 314 -1.03 1.98 3.72
CA LEU A 314 -2.41 1.91 4.20
C LEU A 314 -3.22 3.08 3.62
N PRO A 315 -3.83 2.91 2.42
CA PRO A 315 -4.67 3.91 1.76
C PRO A 315 -5.86 4.36 2.61
N VAL A 316 -6.03 5.67 2.78
CA VAL A 316 -7.07 6.28 3.62
C VAL A 316 -7.92 7.22 2.79
N GLN A 317 -9.24 7.13 2.94
CA GLN A 317 -10.10 8.25 2.59
C GLN A 317 -10.02 9.25 3.74
N ALA A 318 -9.38 10.40 3.50
CA ALA A 318 -9.31 11.46 4.49
C ALA A 318 -10.64 12.22 4.57
N GLY A 319 -10.71 13.13 5.53
CA GLY A 319 -11.86 14.00 5.76
C GLY A 319 -12.19 14.09 7.24
N VAL A 320 -13.40 14.58 7.53
CA VAL A 320 -13.89 14.78 8.91
C VAL A 320 -13.93 13.46 9.70
N ARG A 321 -14.10 12.33 9.01
CA ARG A 321 -14.07 10.98 9.58
C ARG A 321 -13.27 10.08 8.64
N PRO A 322 -11.95 9.91 8.85
CA PRO A 322 -11.17 9.05 7.99
C PRO A 322 -11.63 7.60 8.05
N ARG A 323 -11.38 6.87 6.97
CA ARG A 323 -11.51 5.41 6.92
C ARG A 323 -10.40 4.80 6.08
N LEU A 324 -10.01 3.59 6.41
CA LEU A 324 -9.18 2.77 5.54
C LEU A 324 -9.98 2.42 4.28
N LEU A 325 -9.36 2.56 3.10
CA LEU A 325 -9.94 2.14 1.82
C LEU A 325 -9.81 0.63 1.67
N SER A 326 -10.83 -0.06 1.16
CA SER A 326 -10.69 -1.48 0.81
C SER A 326 -9.64 -1.68 -0.30
N PRO A 327 -9.04 -2.88 -0.47
CA PRO A 327 -8.05 -3.13 -1.52
C PRO A 327 -8.50 -2.73 -2.93
N ALA A 328 -9.78 -2.94 -3.26
CA ALA A 328 -10.34 -2.52 -4.55
C ALA A 328 -10.46 -1.00 -4.70
N GLU A 329 -10.85 -0.28 -3.63
CA GLU A 329 -10.91 1.18 -3.64
C GLU A 329 -9.51 1.82 -3.63
N ALA A 330 -8.53 1.11 -3.08
CA ALA A 330 -7.16 1.56 -2.94
C ALA A 330 -6.34 1.49 -4.24
N GLU A 331 -6.75 0.67 -5.21
CA GLU A 331 -5.99 0.39 -6.44
C GLU A 331 -5.55 1.65 -7.20
N PRO A 332 -6.43 2.66 -7.47
CA PRO A 332 -6.03 3.86 -8.19
C PRO A 332 -5.00 4.71 -7.45
N LEU A 333 -5.13 4.80 -6.12
CA LEU A 333 -4.17 5.53 -5.28
C LEU A 333 -2.82 4.81 -5.28
N LEU A 334 -2.81 3.49 -5.04
CA LEU A 334 -1.61 2.68 -5.00
C LEU A 334 -0.85 2.72 -6.33
N ALA A 335 -1.56 2.63 -7.47
CA ALA A 335 -0.97 2.75 -8.80
C ALA A 335 -0.31 4.11 -9.06
N ARG A 336 -0.79 5.18 -8.41
CA ARG A 336 -0.25 6.54 -8.53
C ARG A 336 0.98 6.77 -7.65
N VAL A 337 1.00 6.20 -6.45
CA VAL A 337 2.01 6.51 -5.42
C VAL A 337 3.17 5.53 -5.39
N LEU A 338 3.01 4.34 -5.96
CA LEU A 338 4.11 3.40 -6.18
C LEU A 338 4.67 3.63 -7.59
N PRO A 339 5.87 4.19 -7.77
CA PRO A 339 6.46 4.28 -9.10
C PRO A 339 6.61 2.86 -9.69
N PRO A 340 6.26 2.64 -10.97
CA PRO A 340 6.48 1.35 -11.59
C PRO A 340 7.98 1.02 -11.54
N LEU A 341 8.30 -0.21 -11.14
CA LEU A 341 9.68 -0.65 -11.07
C LEU A 341 10.27 -0.71 -12.47
N PRO A 342 11.57 -0.41 -12.64
CA PRO A 342 12.23 -0.63 -13.92
C PRO A 342 12.10 -2.11 -14.28
N ARG A 343 11.55 -2.37 -15.46
CA ARG A 343 11.42 -3.73 -16.00
C ARG A 343 12.63 -4.09 -16.84
N LEU A 344 13.16 -5.28 -16.59
CA LEU A 344 14.19 -5.95 -17.39
C LEU A 344 13.47 -6.91 -18.33
N GLY A 345 13.47 -6.59 -19.62
CA GLY A 345 12.91 -7.45 -20.67
C GLY A 345 13.93 -8.50 -21.13
N PHE A 346 13.43 -9.66 -21.55
CA PHE A 346 14.18 -10.73 -22.19
C PHE A 346 13.44 -11.19 -23.44
N ALA A 347 14.18 -11.39 -24.53
CA ALA A 347 13.69 -12.04 -25.74
C ALA A 347 14.46 -13.35 -25.93
N CYS A 348 13.75 -14.42 -26.29
CA CYS A 348 14.34 -15.74 -26.45
C CYS A 348 14.30 -16.19 -27.91
N ASP A 349 15.22 -17.08 -28.24
CA ASP A 349 15.20 -17.92 -29.42
C ASP A 349 15.65 -19.34 -29.03
N GLY A 350 15.66 -20.28 -29.98
CA GLY A 350 16.10 -21.66 -29.73
C GLY A 350 17.57 -21.82 -29.30
N ALA A 351 18.35 -20.74 -29.17
CA ALA A 351 19.69 -20.74 -28.60
C ALA A 351 19.74 -20.16 -27.17
N GLY A 352 18.70 -19.46 -26.70
CA GLY A 352 18.56 -18.93 -25.34
C GLY A 352 17.95 -17.53 -25.30
N CYS A 353 17.96 -16.91 -24.11
CA CYS A 353 17.38 -15.59 -23.90
C CYS A 353 18.43 -14.49 -23.73
N VAL A 354 18.13 -13.31 -24.27
CA VAL A 354 18.97 -12.10 -24.20
C VAL A 354 18.16 -10.90 -23.70
N PRO A 355 18.78 -9.91 -23.02
CA PRO A 355 18.08 -8.67 -22.63
C PRO A 355 17.43 -7.96 -23.82
N SER A 356 16.23 -7.43 -23.60
CA SER A 356 15.40 -6.79 -24.64
C SER A 356 14.79 -5.50 -24.11
N GLU A 357 14.72 -4.49 -24.98
CA GLU A 357 14.01 -3.23 -24.72
C GLU A 357 12.51 -3.33 -24.97
N ARG A 358 12.00 -4.46 -25.50
CA ARG A 358 10.56 -4.63 -25.67
C ARG A 358 9.90 -4.69 -24.29
N PRO A 359 9.04 -3.72 -23.92
CA PRO A 359 8.26 -3.85 -22.71
C PRO A 359 7.25 -4.99 -22.94
N ALA A 360 7.28 -6.02 -22.08
CA ALA A 360 6.15 -6.92 -21.97
C ALA A 360 4.90 -6.11 -21.60
N GLY A 361 3.71 -6.61 -21.95
CA GLY A 361 2.44 -5.91 -21.76
C GLY A 361 2.22 -5.39 -20.34
N GLY A 362 1.27 -4.45 -20.19
CA GLY A 362 0.84 -4.00 -18.86
C GLY A 362 0.15 -5.12 -18.09
N GLY A 363 0.40 -5.22 -16.78
CA GLY A 363 -0.19 -6.24 -15.89
C GLY A 363 0.74 -6.57 -14.72
N SER A 364 0.20 -7.16 -13.66
CA SER A 364 1.01 -7.77 -12.60
C SER A 364 1.40 -9.20 -12.98
N GLY A 365 2.58 -9.64 -12.56
CA GLY A 365 3.04 -11.01 -12.78
C GLY A 365 2.37 -12.04 -11.88
N ARG A 366 1.96 -11.63 -10.67
CA ARG A 366 1.21 -12.51 -9.75
C ARG A 366 -0.22 -12.74 -10.24
N PHE A 367 -0.61 -14.00 -10.28
CA PHE A 367 -1.94 -14.40 -10.66
C PHE A 367 -2.95 -14.11 -9.53
N SER A 368 -4.06 -13.45 -9.89
CA SER A 368 -5.22 -13.30 -8.99
C SER A 368 -6.46 -13.94 -9.61
N SER A 369 -6.67 -13.75 -10.91
CA SER A 369 -7.70 -14.43 -11.66
C SER A 369 -7.39 -14.48 -13.16
N GLY A 370 -7.98 -15.44 -13.87
CA GLY A 370 -7.85 -15.62 -15.32
C GLY A 370 -9.00 -16.46 -15.88
N GLN A 371 -9.12 -16.48 -17.21
CA GLN A 371 -10.13 -17.29 -17.91
C GLN A 371 -9.48 -18.12 -19.01
N ILE A 372 -9.77 -19.42 -19.05
CA ILE A 372 -9.31 -20.34 -20.09
C ILE A 372 -10.27 -21.54 -20.20
N ASP A 373 -10.39 -22.15 -21.38
CA ASP A 373 -11.24 -23.32 -21.62
C ASP A 373 -10.54 -24.61 -21.17
N LEU A 374 -10.56 -24.86 -19.85
CA LEU A 374 -9.92 -26.02 -19.23
C LEU A 374 -10.64 -27.33 -19.61
N THR A 375 -11.96 -27.27 -19.83
CA THR A 375 -12.77 -28.46 -20.12
C THR A 375 -12.77 -28.84 -21.60
N GLY A 376 -12.40 -27.91 -22.48
CA GLY A 376 -12.36 -28.07 -23.94
C GLY A 376 -13.75 -28.08 -24.58
N ASP A 377 -14.73 -27.45 -23.94
CA ASP A 377 -16.12 -27.38 -24.42
C ASP A 377 -16.44 -26.09 -25.20
N GLY A 378 -15.44 -25.21 -25.35
CA GLY A 378 -15.53 -23.91 -26.00
C GLY A 378 -15.98 -22.79 -25.08
N VAL A 379 -16.20 -23.05 -23.79
CA VAL A 379 -16.60 -22.06 -22.78
C VAL A 379 -15.50 -21.91 -21.73
N PRO A 380 -14.84 -20.74 -21.63
CA PRO A 380 -13.81 -20.54 -20.62
C PRO A 380 -14.33 -20.64 -19.19
N GLU A 381 -13.58 -21.36 -18.35
CA GLU A 381 -13.74 -21.33 -16.90
C GLU A 381 -12.97 -20.15 -16.29
N VAL A 382 -13.47 -19.65 -15.15
CA VAL A 382 -12.76 -18.63 -14.36
C VAL A 382 -11.93 -19.31 -13.30
N VAL A 383 -10.63 -19.02 -13.26
CA VAL A 383 -9.72 -19.47 -12.20
C VAL A 383 -9.40 -18.30 -11.29
N GLN A 384 -9.42 -18.50 -9.98
CA GLN A 384 -9.07 -17.48 -8.98
C GLN A 384 -8.09 -18.05 -7.96
N LEU A 385 -7.05 -17.28 -7.63
CA LEU A 385 -6.15 -17.51 -6.51
C LEU A 385 -6.49 -16.52 -5.38
N VAL A 386 -6.86 -17.04 -4.22
CA VAL A 386 -7.16 -16.24 -3.02
C VAL A 386 -6.45 -16.84 -1.82
N GLY A 387 -5.57 -16.06 -1.18
CA GLY A 387 -4.63 -16.60 -0.20
C GLY A 387 -3.71 -17.64 -0.85
N GLU A 388 -3.61 -18.83 -0.25
CA GLU A 388 -2.82 -19.94 -0.81
C GLU A 388 -3.70 -21.00 -1.54
N GLY A 389 -4.97 -20.68 -1.86
CA GLY A 389 -5.94 -21.61 -2.44
C GLY A 389 -6.48 -21.20 -3.81
N VAL A 390 -6.67 -22.18 -4.69
CA VAL A 390 -7.19 -21.98 -6.06
C VAL A 390 -8.61 -22.50 -6.17
N THR A 391 -9.49 -21.73 -6.82
CA THR A 391 -10.86 -22.15 -7.15
C THR A 391 -11.13 -21.95 -8.64
N VAL A 392 -11.76 -22.95 -9.27
CA VAL A 392 -12.23 -22.89 -10.66
C VAL A 392 -13.76 -22.76 -10.65
N TYR A 393 -14.28 -21.85 -11.46
CA TYR A 393 -15.69 -21.58 -11.62
C TYR A 393 -16.14 -21.81 -13.05
N ALA A 394 -17.27 -22.51 -13.22
CA ALA A 394 -17.98 -22.63 -14.50
C ALA A 394 -19.40 -22.09 -14.32
N GLY A 395 -19.83 -21.17 -15.18
CA GLY A 395 -21.16 -20.55 -15.07
C GLY A 395 -21.43 -19.82 -13.75
N GLY A 396 -20.38 -19.40 -13.02
CA GLY A 396 -20.48 -18.75 -11.71
C GLY A 396 -20.51 -19.70 -10.50
N GLU A 397 -20.53 -21.01 -10.72
CA GLU A 397 -20.47 -22.01 -9.65
C GLU A 397 -19.06 -22.56 -9.51
N ALA A 398 -18.61 -22.75 -8.26
CA ALA A 398 -17.30 -23.35 -7.98
C ALA A 398 -17.32 -24.85 -8.31
N VAL A 399 -16.66 -25.24 -9.40
CA VAL A 399 -16.60 -26.63 -9.90
C VAL A 399 -15.38 -27.40 -9.41
N TRP A 400 -14.32 -26.69 -8.99
CA TRP A 400 -13.14 -27.31 -8.39
C TRP A 400 -12.46 -26.37 -7.40
N ARG A 401 -11.82 -26.95 -6.38
CA ARG A 401 -10.98 -26.25 -5.41
C ARG A 401 -9.69 -27.05 -5.19
N SER A 402 -8.57 -26.35 -5.06
CA SER A 402 -7.32 -26.98 -4.65
C SER A 402 -7.49 -27.68 -3.29
N PRO A 403 -6.84 -28.83 -3.07
CA PRO A 403 -6.85 -29.50 -1.78
C PRO A 403 -6.43 -28.57 -0.63
N ALA A 404 -7.06 -28.72 0.54
CA ALA A 404 -6.87 -27.82 1.70
C ALA A 404 -5.43 -27.79 2.26
N GLY A 405 -4.61 -28.80 1.96
CA GLY A 405 -3.20 -28.84 2.37
C GLY A 405 -2.24 -28.27 1.33
N TRP A 406 -2.74 -27.81 0.18
CA TRP A 406 -1.90 -27.15 -0.81
C TRP A 406 -1.68 -25.71 -0.40
N ARG A 407 -0.42 -25.29 -0.51
CA ARG A 407 0.01 -23.92 -0.29
C ARG A 407 0.47 -23.36 -1.63
N VAL A 408 -0.48 -22.86 -2.41
CA VAL A 408 -0.23 -22.38 -3.78
C VAL A 408 0.34 -20.98 -3.73
N VAL A 409 1.46 -20.77 -4.41
CA VAL A 409 2.20 -19.51 -4.49
C VAL A 409 1.73 -18.66 -5.66
N ASP A 410 1.54 -19.29 -6.81
CA ASP A 410 1.20 -18.62 -8.07
C ASP A 410 0.59 -19.61 -9.08
N VAL A 411 -0.07 -19.08 -10.12
CA VAL A 411 -0.79 -19.86 -11.15
C VAL A 411 -0.53 -19.30 -12.54
N ALA A 412 -0.32 -20.18 -13.52
CA ALA A 412 -0.36 -19.82 -14.94
C ALA A 412 -1.33 -20.75 -15.69
N LEU A 413 -1.98 -20.19 -16.70
CA LEU A 413 -2.96 -20.88 -17.53
C LEU A 413 -2.40 -20.98 -18.95
N GLY A 414 -2.45 -22.17 -19.55
CA GLY A 414 -1.84 -22.39 -20.85
C GLY A 414 -1.82 -23.86 -21.25
N ASP A 415 -1.12 -24.19 -22.34
CA ASP A 415 -0.89 -25.56 -22.84
C ASP A 415 0.62 -25.84 -22.89
N PRO A 416 1.26 -26.03 -21.72
CA PRO A 416 2.71 -26.20 -21.65
C PRO A 416 3.18 -27.59 -22.10
N ASN A 417 2.26 -28.53 -22.30
CA ASN A 417 2.58 -29.89 -22.71
C ASN A 417 2.30 -30.16 -24.20
N ASP A 418 1.75 -29.16 -24.91
CA ASP A 418 1.40 -29.17 -26.33
C ASP A 418 0.50 -30.36 -26.71
N ASP A 419 -0.49 -30.67 -25.86
CA ASP A 419 -1.48 -31.73 -26.13
C ASP A 419 -2.80 -31.21 -26.72
N GLY A 420 -2.89 -29.89 -26.94
CA GLY A 420 -4.04 -29.21 -27.52
C GLY A 420 -5.15 -28.94 -26.51
N ARG A 421 -4.87 -29.02 -25.21
CA ARG A 421 -5.80 -28.71 -24.13
C ARG A 421 -5.11 -27.79 -23.14
N TYR A 422 -5.92 -26.97 -22.49
CA TYR A 422 -5.40 -26.04 -21.51
C TYR A 422 -5.35 -26.66 -20.12
N GLU A 423 -4.30 -26.32 -19.38
CA GLU A 423 -4.02 -26.69 -18.01
C GLU A 423 -3.79 -25.49 -17.10
N MET A 424 -3.79 -25.77 -15.80
CA MET A 424 -3.28 -24.88 -14.77
C MET A 424 -1.90 -25.37 -14.32
N MET A 425 -0.90 -24.52 -14.47
CA MET A 425 0.38 -24.68 -13.79
C MET A 425 0.36 -23.97 -12.45
N LEU A 426 0.68 -24.71 -11.39
CA LEU A 426 0.63 -24.24 -10.00
C LEU A 426 2.01 -24.36 -9.35
N ALA A 427 2.50 -23.30 -8.72
CA ALA A 427 3.65 -23.39 -7.82
C ALA A 427 3.14 -23.75 -6.41
N ILE A 428 3.54 -24.89 -5.85
CA ILE A 428 3.00 -25.38 -4.57
C ILE A 428 4.14 -25.70 -3.61
N TRP A 429 4.10 -25.15 -2.37
CA TRP A 429 5.02 -25.56 -1.31
C TRP A 429 4.78 -26.99 -0.87
N ARG A 430 5.83 -27.81 -0.87
CA ARG A 430 5.88 -29.12 -0.23
C ARG A 430 7.27 -29.43 0.33
N ALA A 431 7.31 -30.12 1.46
CA ALA A 431 8.51 -30.77 1.94
C ALA A 431 9.05 -31.82 0.95
N ASP A 432 10.36 -31.79 0.72
CA ASP A 432 11.05 -32.84 0.02
C ASP A 432 11.27 -34.10 0.90
N GLY A 433 11.90 -35.14 0.33
CA GLY A 433 12.16 -36.39 1.05
C GLY A 433 13.15 -36.26 2.20
N ALA A 434 13.83 -35.12 2.32
CA ALA A 434 14.71 -34.75 3.42
C ALA A 434 14.05 -33.74 4.38
N GLY A 435 12.79 -33.33 4.14
CA GLY A 435 12.02 -32.42 4.98
C GLY A 435 12.21 -30.93 4.66
N TYR A 436 12.92 -30.57 3.59
CA TYR A 436 13.05 -29.17 3.19
C TYR A 436 11.81 -28.73 2.40
N GLU A 437 11.11 -27.73 2.92
CA GLU A 437 10.01 -27.07 2.22
C GLU A 437 10.52 -26.32 0.99
N ARG A 438 9.93 -26.60 -0.18
CA ARG A 438 10.20 -25.89 -1.44
C ARG A 438 8.93 -25.78 -2.27
N SER A 439 8.71 -24.66 -2.95
CA SER A 439 7.67 -24.54 -3.95
C SER A 439 8.12 -25.14 -5.28
N GLN A 440 7.27 -25.99 -5.88
CA GLN A 440 7.54 -26.72 -7.12
C GLN A 440 6.35 -26.61 -8.08
N PRO A 441 6.59 -26.77 -9.40
CA PRO A 441 5.52 -26.68 -10.39
C PRO A 441 4.72 -27.99 -10.44
N TYR A 442 3.41 -27.85 -10.53
CA TYR A 442 2.43 -28.93 -10.65
C TYR A 442 1.44 -28.59 -11.76
N MET A 443 1.13 -29.57 -12.59
CA MET A 443 0.19 -29.43 -13.70
C MET A 443 -1.13 -30.08 -13.33
N VAL A 444 -2.21 -29.29 -13.34
CA VAL A 444 -3.58 -29.76 -13.12
C VAL A 444 -4.37 -29.53 -14.39
N GLY A 445 -4.99 -30.59 -14.90
CA GLY A 445 -5.84 -30.52 -16.10
C GLY A 445 -7.13 -31.29 -15.94
N TYR A 446 -8.08 -31.00 -16.82
CA TYR A 446 -9.38 -31.68 -16.84
C TYR A 446 -9.32 -32.89 -17.76
N ARG A 447 -9.51 -34.10 -17.20
CA ARG A 447 -9.50 -35.37 -17.95
C ARG A 447 -10.59 -36.28 -17.40
N GLY A 448 -11.31 -36.97 -18.29
CA GLY A 448 -12.31 -37.97 -17.90
C GLY A 448 -13.47 -37.43 -17.04
N GLY A 449 -13.80 -36.14 -17.15
CA GLY A 449 -14.90 -35.52 -16.39
C GLY A 449 -14.51 -34.96 -15.02
N ARG A 450 -13.22 -34.82 -14.72
CA ARG A 450 -12.72 -34.27 -13.46
C ARG A 450 -11.36 -33.58 -13.63
N TYR A 451 -11.03 -32.70 -12.70
CA TYR A 451 -9.70 -32.11 -12.58
C TYR A 451 -8.76 -33.08 -11.86
N ASP A 452 -7.66 -33.44 -12.51
CA ASP A 452 -6.64 -34.35 -12.01
C ASP A 452 -5.26 -33.68 -12.00
N LEU A 453 -4.42 -34.07 -11.02
CA LEU A 453 -3.01 -33.76 -11.05
C LEU A 453 -2.35 -34.62 -12.14
N MET A 454 -2.01 -33.99 -13.27
CA MET A 454 -1.42 -34.67 -14.43
C MET A 454 0.08 -34.88 -14.25
N TRP A 455 0.75 -33.91 -13.65
CA TRP A 455 2.18 -33.98 -13.39
C TRP A 455 2.58 -33.19 -12.15
N GLY A 456 3.63 -33.65 -11.48
CA GLY A 456 4.28 -32.94 -10.39
C GLY A 456 5.72 -33.42 -10.26
N GLY A 457 6.67 -32.49 -10.26
CA GLY A 457 8.09 -32.84 -10.29
C GLY A 457 9.01 -31.73 -9.77
N ARG A 458 10.32 -32.01 -9.81
CA ARG A 458 11.39 -31.10 -9.35
C ARG A 458 12.26 -30.59 -10.49
N PRO A 459 11.72 -29.83 -11.45
CA PRO A 459 12.57 -29.27 -12.50
C PRO A 459 13.50 -28.21 -11.89
N VAL A 460 13.00 -27.38 -10.98
CA VAL A 460 13.73 -26.33 -10.27
C VAL A 460 14.49 -26.85 -9.05
N GLY A 461 15.73 -26.37 -8.91
CA GLY A 461 16.55 -26.61 -7.71
C GLY A 461 16.15 -25.71 -6.53
N ASP A 462 15.63 -24.53 -6.83
CA ASP A 462 15.32 -23.45 -5.90
C ASP A 462 13.79 -23.20 -5.84
N PRO A 463 13.21 -22.77 -4.70
CA PRO A 463 11.77 -22.46 -4.60
C PRO A 463 11.28 -21.44 -5.65
N ILE A 464 10.15 -21.74 -6.30
CA ILE A 464 9.44 -20.81 -7.21
C ILE A 464 8.67 -19.75 -6.43
N GLN A 465 8.84 -18.49 -6.81
CA GLN A 465 8.13 -17.33 -6.24
C GLN A 465 7.01 -16.79 -7.15
N GLU A 466 7.21 -16.88 -8.46
CA GLU A 466 6.23 -16.50 -9.50
C GLU A 466 6.43 -17.41 -10.72
N LEU A 467 5.37 -17.68 -11.48
CA LEU A 467 5.47 -18.42 -12.73
C LEU A 467 4.55 -17.87 -13.83
N ALA A 468 4.96 -18.06 -15.07
CA ALA A 468 4.19 -17.72 -16.26
C ALA A 468 4.33 -18.82 -17.30
N LEU A 469 3.35 -18.89 -18.21
CA LEU A 469 3.42 -19.70 -19.42
C LEU A 469 3.41 -18.81 -20.64
N GLY A 470 4.15 -19.21 -21.66
CA GLY A 470 4.06 -18.60 -22.98
C GLY A 470 5.16 -19.05 -23.93
N ASP A 471 4.86 -18.97 -25.22
CA ASP A 471 5.79 -19.21 -26.33
C ASP A 471 6.82 -18.06 -26.40
N VAL A 472 7.97 -18.26 -25.75
CA VAL A 472 9.01 -17.22 -25.63
C VAL A 472 10.01 -17.24 -26.79
N ASP A 473 10.15 -18.38 -27.48
CA ASP A 473 11.09 -18.52 -28.60
C ASP A 473 10.41 -18.56 -29.99
N GLY A 474 9.08 -18.60 -30.03
CA GLY A 474 8.26 -18.55 -31.23
C GLY A 474 8.12 -19.89 -31.95
N ASP A 475 8.40 -21.02 -31.29
CA ASP A 475 8.28 -22.36 -31.87
C ASP A 475 6.84 -22.92 -31.82
N GLY A 476 5.95 -22.24 -31.09
CA GLY A 476 4.53 -22.59 -30.93
C GLY A 476 4.23 -23.46 -29.70
N ILE A 477 5.24 -23.84 -28.92
CA ILE A 477 5.11 -24.53 -27.64
C ILE A 477 5.21 -23.48 -26.52
N GLU A 478 4.42 -23.64 -25.45
CA GLU A 478 4.53 -22.73 -24.31
C GLU A 478 5.62 -23.18 -23.33
N GLU A 479 6.58 -22.30 -23.06
CA GLU A 479 7.56 -22.50 -22.00
C GLU A 479 7.01 -22.13 -20.64
N LEU A 480 7.52 -22.82 -19.61
CA LEU A 480 7.39 -22.43 -18.22
C LEU A 480 8.51 -21.45 -17.86
N ILE A 481 8.13 -20.21 -17.56
CA ILE A 481 9.03 -19.18 -17.03
C ILE A 481 8.80 -19.07 -15.52
N VAL A 482 9.88 -19.05 -14.74
CA VAL A 482 9.79 -18.97 -13.27
C VAL A 482 10.77 -17.95 -12.72
N ILE A 483 10.36 -17.26 -11.66
CA ILE A 483 11.29 -16.61 -10.73
C ILE A 483 11.57 -17.62 -9.62
N GLU A 484 12.83 -18.03 -9.48
CA GLU A 484 13.31 -18.95 -8.44
C GLU A 484 14.17 -18.21 -7.41
N GLU A 485 13.98 -18.48 -6.12
CA GLU A 485 14.72 -17.88 -5.01
C GLU A 485 15.76 -18.86 -4.47
N LEU A 486 17.03 -18.45 -4.42
CA LEU A 486 18.11 -19.29 -3.90
C LEU A 486 17.78 -19.82 -2.49
N ALA A 487 18.20 -21.04 -2.19
CA ALA A 487 17.90 -21.70 -0.91
C ALA A 487 18.34 -20.92 0.36
N ASP A 488 19.26 -19.95 0.26
CA ASP A 488 19.67 -19.07 1.35
C ASP A 488 18.89 -17.75 1.43
N GLY A 489 17.91 -17.54 0.53
CA GLY A 489 17.09 -16.33 0.43
C GLY A 489 17.86 -15.08 0.00
N SER A 490 19.10 -15.23 -0.49
CA SER A 490 19.98 -14.09 -0.77
C SER A 490 19.73 -13.41 -2.12
N ALA A 491 19.20 -14.15 -3.09
CA ALA A 491 18.96 -13.68 -4.44
C ALA A 491 17.94 -14.56 -5.17
N GLN A 492 17.51 -14.09 -6.33
CA GLN A 492 16.61 -14.77 -7.26
C GLN A 492 17.27 -14.94 -8.63
N ALA A 493 16.73 -15.84 -9.43
CA ALA A 493 17.02 -15.98 -10.85
C ALA A 493 15.71 -16.15 -11.63
N VAL A 494 15.72 -15.78 -12.91
CA VAL A 494 14.66 -16.13 -13.84
C VAL A 494 15.13 -17.31 -14.67
N SER A 495 14.31 -18.34 -14.80
CA SER A 495 14.62 -19.49 -15.66
C SER A 495 13.47 -19.86 -16.58
N VAL A 496 13.83 -20.36 -17.75
CA VAL A 496 12.92 -20.80 -18.82
C VAL A 496 13.07 -22.30 -18.99
N TRP A 497 11.94 -22.99 -18.99
CA TRP A 497 11.87 -24.44 -19.03
C TRP A 497 10.88 -24.88 -20.10
N GLN A 498 11.23 -25.91 -20.86
CA GLN A 498 10.36 -26.47 -21.90
C GLN A 498 9.97 -27.90 -21.56
N TRP A 499 8.73 -28.28 -21.85
CA TRP A 499 8.27 -29.66 -21.66
C TRP A 499 8.99 -30.62 -22.61
N GLN A 500 9.43 -31.76 -22.07
CA GLN A 500 10.20 -32.79 -22.79
C GLN A 500 9.42 -34.12 -22.88
N GLY A 501 8.08 -34.07 -22.79
CA GLY A 501 7.20 -35.24 -22.86
C GLY A 501 6.93 -35.94 -21.53
N TRP A 502 7.81 -35.84 -20.54
CA TRP A 502 7.60 -36.39 -19.18
C TRP A 502 8.04 -35.47 -18.04
N THR A 503 8.79 -34.42 -18.34
CA THR A 503 9.29 -33.43 -17.38
C THR A 503 9.66 -32.15 -18.11
N PHE A 504 9.82 -31.06 -17.37
CA PHE A 504 10.43 -29.84 -17.86
C PHE A 504 11.96 -29.93 -17.87
N GLY A 505 12.58 -29.50 -18.98
CA GLY A 505 14.02 -29.35 -19.14
C GLY A 505 14.42 -27.88 -19.15
N LEU A 506 15.52 -27.54 -18.47
CA LEU A 506 16.04 -26.17 -18.41
C LEU A 506 16.56 -25.74 -19.79
N GLN A 507 16.04 -24.63 -20.31
CA GLN A 507 16.54 -24.02 -21.55
C GLN A 507 17.50 -22.88 -21.26
N TRP A 508 17.16 -22.03 -20.28
CA TRP A 508 17.95 -20.85 -19.96
C TRP A 508 17.75 -20.41 -18.51
N ARG A 509 18.77 -19.78 -17.93
CA ARG A 509 18.72 -19.14 -16.61
C ARG A 509 19.46 -17.81 -16.64
N SER A 510 18.86 -16.78 -16.04
CA SER A 510 19.44 -15.46 -15.91
C SER A 510 20.66 -15.46 -14.99
N VAL A 511 21.39 -14.34 -14.97
CA VAL A 511 22.26 -14.03 -13.82
C VAL A 511 21.43 -13.94 -12.54
N VAL A 512 22.05 -14.22 -11.40
CA VAL A 512 21.40 -14.02 -10.10
C VAL A 512 21.23 -12.52 -9.83
N GLY A 513 20.08 -12.14 -9.28
CA GLY A 513 19.68 -10.77 -9.01
C GLY A 513 18.50 -10.74 -8.05
N CYS A 514 17.68 -9.69 -8.13
CA CYS A 514 16.39 -9.67 -7.43
C CYS A 514 15.32 -9.27 -8.44
N TYR A 515 14.33 -10.15 -8.60
CA TYR A 515 13.31 -10.12 -9.64
C TYR A 515 11.92 -10.36 -9.05
N GLN A 516 10.94 -9.63 -9.52
CA GLN A 516 9.52 -9.82 -9.19
C GLN A 516 8.65 -9.43 -10.39
N ASP A 517 7.34 -9.63 -10.30
CA ASP A 517 6.39 -9.12 -11.28
C ASP A 517 6.66 -9.65 -12.70
N LEU A 518 6.78 -10.98 -12.81
CA LEU A 518 7.04 -11.70 -14.06
C LEU A 518 5.84 -11.58 -15.01
N VAL A 519 6.02 -10.90 -16.13
CA VAL A 519 5.00 -10.78 -17.18
C VAL A 519 5.48 -11.34 -18.50
N PHE A 520 4.56 -11.99 -19.22
CA PHE A 520 4.80 -12.52 -20.55
C PHE A 520 4.15 -11.66 -21.64
N ALA A 521 4.79 -11.60 -22.81
CA ALA A 521 4.19 -11.10 -24.03
C ALA A 521 4.85 -11.79 -25.24
N ALA A 522 4.06 -12.36 -26.16
CA ALA A 522 4.51 -13.13 -27.34
C ALA A 522 5.97 -12.88 -27.80
N GLY A 523 6.83 -13.89 -27.65
CA GLY A 523 8.26 -13.85 -28.01
C GLY A 523 9.16 -13.06 -27.04
N ALA A 524 8.66 -12.70 -25.86
CA ALA A 524 9.41 -12.01 -24.80
C ALA A 524 8.77 -12.18 -23.42
N PHE A 525 9.53 -11.90 -22.37
CA PHE A 525 9.00 -11.70 -21.03
C PHE A 525 9.75 -10.55 -20.34
N ALA A 526 9.18 -10.03 -19.26
CA ALA A 526 9.86 -9.03 -18.44
C ALA A 526 9.66 -9.31 -16.96
N VAL A 527 10.65 -8.92 -16.17
CA VAL A 527 10.59 -8.92 -14.71
C VAL A 527 10.92 -7.53 -14.20
N ALA A 528 10.29 -7.10 -13.13
CA ALA A 528 10.74 -5.94 -12.37
C ALA A 528 11.95 -6.29 -11.50
N ALA A 529 12.86 -5.36 -11.31
CA ALA A 529 13.80 -5.46 -10.20
C ALA A 529 13.03 -5.40 -8.86
N CYS A 530 13.51 -6.11 -7.84
CA CYS A 530 13.04 -5.84 -6.47
C CYS A 530 13.31 -4.38 -6.08
N ARG A 531 12.52 -3.87 -5.13
CA ARG A 531 12.77 -2.58 -4.48
C ARG A 531 13.89 -2.64 -3.46
#